data_AF-A0A353XZB6-F1
#
_entry.id   AF-A0A353XZB6-F1
#
_cell.length_a   1.000
_cell.length_b   1.000
_cell.length_c   1.000
_cell.angle_alpha   90.00
_cell.angle_beta   90.00
_cell.angle_gamma   90.00
#
_symmetry.space_group_name_H-M   'P 1'
#
loop_
_entity.id
_entity.type
_entity.pdbx_description
1 polymer ?
#
loop_
_entity_poly.entity_id
_entity_poly.type
_entity_poly.pdbx_seq_one_letter_code
_entity_poly.pdbx_strand_id
1 'polypeptide(L)' 'RLLNETVAALREGVVADADFLDAGIIFGAGFAPFRGGPMHYIEHYGKEAMLEKLQQLEQQHGKRFKPDAGWV' A
#
# COMPACT_ATOMS: atom_id res chain seq x y z
N ARG A 1 2.68 -1.45 -6.65
CA ARG A 1 1.53 -0.65 -7.13
C ARG A 1 0.34 -0.75 -6.18
N LEU A 2 -0.30 -1.91 -5.98
CA LEU A 2 -1.45 -2.04 -5.06
C LEU A 2 -1.22 -1.35 -3.71
N LEU A 3 -0.10 -1.64 -3.04
CA LEU A 3 0.26 -1.04 -1.76
C LEU A 3 0.41 0.49 -1.79
N ASN A 4 0.80 1.05 -2.94
CA ASN A 4 0.89 2.49 -3.11
C ASN A 4 -0.52 3.12 -3.17
N GLU A 5 -1.45 2.45 -3.85
CA GLU A 5 -2.85 2.87 -3.94
C GLU A 5 -3.57 2.74 -2.59
N THR A 6 -3.26 1.72 -1.78
CA THR A 6 -3.86 1.57 -0.45
C THR A 6 -3.41 2.69 0.48
N VAL A 7 -2.12 3.06 0.45
CA VAL A 7 -1.61 4.24 1.17
C VAL A 7 -2.28 5.53 0.71
N ALA A 8 -2.44 5.71 -0.61
CA ALA A 8 -3.14 6.87 -1.17
C ALA A 8 -4.61 6.94 -0.72
N ALA A 9 -5.34 5.82 -0.80
CA ALA A 9 -6.75 5.74 -0.42
C ALA A 9 -6.98 6.10 1.06
N LEU A 10 -6.06 5.67 1.93
CA LEU A 10 -6.10 6.04 3.34
C LEU A 10 -5.79 7.53 3.56
N ARG A 11 -4.74 8.07 2.91
CA ARG A 11 -4.40 9.51 2.97
C ARG A 11 -5.54 10.39 2.48
N GLU A 12 -6.19 10.00 1.40
CA GLU A 12 -7.28 10.75 0.78
C GLU A 12 -8.60 10.63 1.55
N GLY A 13 -8.65 9.80 2.60
CA GLY A 13 -9.85 9.58 3.40
C GLY A 13 -10.96 8.83 2.65
N VAL A 14 -10.60 8.08 1.60
CA VAL A 14 -11.55 7.22 0.87
C VAL A 14 -12.03 6.09 1.78
N VAL A 15 -11.15 5.61 2.66
CA VAL A 15 -11.47 4.68 3.74
C VAL A 15 -11.11 5.33 5.07
N ALA A 16 -11.94 5.13 6.10
CA ALA A 16 -11.81 5.83 7.37
C ALA A 16 -10.57 5.41 8.18
N ASP A 17 -10.18 4.14 8.10
CA ASP A 17 -9.03 3.58 8.82
C ASP A 17 -8.40 2.39 8.08
N ALA A 18 -7.22 1.99 8.56
CA ALA A 18 -6.41 0.93 7.96
C ALA A 18 -7.05 -0.46 8.11
N ASP A 19 -7.78 -0.73 9.19
CA ASP A 19 -8.39 -2.03 9.46
C ASP A 19 -9.54 -2.32 8.48
N PHE A 20 -10.39 -1.33 8.22
CA PHE A 20 -11.44 -1.45 7.20
C PHE A 20 -10.87 -1.56 5.80
N LEU A 21 -9.77 -0.87 5.51
CA LEU A 21 -9.08 -0.99 4.24
C LEU A 21 -8.56 -2.41 4.05
N ASP A 22 -7.87 -2.96 5.05
CA ASP A 22 -7.31 -4.30 5.00
C ASP A 22 -8.38 -5.36 4.82
N ALA A 23 -9.47 -5.28 5.61
CA ALA A 23 -10.62 -6.15 5.44
C ALA A 23 -11.23 -6.05 4.03
N GLY A 24 -11.44 -4.83 3.53
CA GLY A 24 -12.01 -4.60 2.20
C GLY A 24 -11.17 -5.20 1.07
N ILE A 25 -9.84 -5.08 1.16
CA ILE A 25 -8.92 -5.61 0.15
C ILE A 25 -8.77 -7.15 0.27
N ILE A 26 -8.84 -7.70 1.48
CA ILE A 26 -8.88 -9.16 1.69
C ILE A 26 -10.15 -9.76 1.09
N PHE A 27 -11.32 -9.27 1.51
CA PHE A 27 -12.61 -9.88 1.13
C PHE A 27 -13.07 -9.50 -0.28
N GLY A 28 -12.68 -8.31 -0.77
CA GLY A 28 -13.07 -7.81 -2.08
C GLY A 28 -12.11 -8.19 -3.20
N ALA A 29 -10.82 -7.92 -3.01
CA ALA A 29 -9.80 -8.12 -4.04
C ALA A 29 -8.98 -9.42 -3.88
N GLY A 30 -9.23 -10.19 -2.81
CA GLY A 30 -8.57 -11.47 -2.58
C GLY A 30 -7.12 -11.36 -2.09
N PHE A 31 -6.79 -10.30 -1.34
CA PHE A 31 -5.47 -10.20 -0.72
C PHE A 31 -5.25 -11.33 0.31
N ALA A 32 -4.02 -11.82 0.39
CA ALA A 32 -3.64 -12.96 1.23
C ALA A 32 -4.03 -12.73 2.71
N PRO A 33 -5.05 -13.44 3.25
CA PRO A 33 -5.58 -13.15 4.59
C PRO A 33 -4.57 -13.40 5.70
N PHE A 34 -3.68 -14.38 5.51
CA PHE A 34 -2.61 -14.71 6.47
C PHE A 34 -1.52 -13.63 6.60
N ARG A 35 -1.58 -12.56 5.80
CA ARG A 35 -0.70 -11.39 5.92
C ARG A 35 -1.37 -10.20 6.61
N GLY A 36 -2.59 -10.35 7.12
CA GLY A 36 -3.33 -9.28 7.80
C GLY A 36 -3.96 -8.23 6.88
N GLY A 37 -3.46 -8.08 5.66
CA GLY A 37 -3.95 -7.12 4.67
C GLY A 37 -2.80 -6.28 4.12
N PRO A 38 -3.03 -5.40 3.13
CA PRO A 38 -1.99 -4.55 2.55
C PRO A 38 -1.32 -3.62 3.56
N MET A 39 -2.04 -3.00 4.50
CA MET A 39 -1.48 -2.09 5.50
C MET A 39 -0.65 -2.85 6.53
N HIS A 40 -1.20 -3.92 7.10
CA HIS A 40 -0.43 -4.84 7.97
C HIS A 40 0.82 -5.40 7.28
N TYR A 41 0.72 -5.73 5.99
CA TYR A 41 1.86 -6.21 5.22
C TYR A 41 2.95 -5.15 5.05
N ILE A 42 2.58 -3.87 4.89
CA ILE A 42 3.55 -2.76 4.82
C ILE A 42 4.26 -2.60 6.16
N GLU A 43 3.54 -2.64 7.28
CA GLU A 43 4.14 -2.56 8.62
C GLU A 43 5.11 -3.71 8.88
N HIS A 44 4.72 -4.93 8.54
CA HIS A 44 5.56 -6.11 8.74
C HIS A 44 6.81 -6.12 7.83
N TYR A 45 6.67 -5.68 6.58
CA TYR A 45 7.79 -5.61 5.63
C TYR A 45 8.73 -4.42 5.92
N GLY A 46 8.20 -3.35 6.51
CA GLY A 46 8.89 -2.09 6.75
C GLY A 46 8.56 -1.03 5.69
N LYS A 47 8.10 0.14 6.15
CA LYS A 47 7.72 1.29 5.31
C LYS A 47 8.89 1.76 4.43
N GLU A 48 10.08 1.88 5.02
CA GLU A 48 11.31 2.37 4.36
C GLU A 48 11.74 1.45 3.21
N ALA A 49 11.84 0.14 3.47
CA ALA A 49 12.20 -0.84 2.45
C ALA A 49 11.18 -0.88 1.30
N MET A 50 9.89 -0.69 1.59
CA MET A 50 8.85 -0.63 0.56
C MET A 50 8.95 0.66 -0.26
N LEU A 51 9.25 1.79 0.38
CA LEU A 51 9.45 3.08 -0.28
C LEU A 51 10.65 3.05 -1.24
N GLU A 52 11.79 2.51 -0.80
CA GLU A 52 12.96 2.29 -1.67
C GLU A 52 12.59 1.42 -2.87
N LYS A 53 11.82 0.36 -2.66
CA LYS A 53 11.37 -0.52 -3.74
C LYS A 53 10.45 0.18 -4.73
N LEU A 54 9.55 1.05 -4.27
CA LEU A 54 8.72 1.86 -5.15
C LEU A 54 9.55 2.85 -5.97
N GLN A 55 10.55 3.50 -5.37
CA GLN A 55 11.47 4.40 -6.08
C GLN A 55 12.29 3.66 -7.15
N GLN A 56 12.79 2.46 -6.85
CA GLN A 56 13.47 1.61 -7.83
C GLN A 56 12.54 1.25 -9.00
N LEU A 57 11.28 0.89 -8.71
CA LEU A 57 10.29 0.61 -9.73
C LEU A 57 9.92 1.86 -10.54
N GLU A 58 9.86 3.04 -9.93
CA GLU A 58 9.65 4.30 -10.64
C GLU A 58 10.77 4.56 -11.66
N GLN A 59 12.03 4.34 -11.27
CA GLN A 59 13.16 4.50 -12.18
C GLN A 59 13.09 3.53 -13.36
N GLN A 60 12.71 2.27 -13.13
CA GLN A 60 12.69 1.22 -14.16
C GLN A 60 11.45 1.26 -15.06
N HIS A 61 10.32 1.72 -14.53
CA HIS A 61 9.02 1.58 -15.18
C HIS A 61 8.23 2.89 -15.28
N GLY A 62 8.84 4.01 -14.87
CA GLY A 62 8.32 5.36 -14.96
C GLY A 62 7.33 5.72 -13.85
N LYS A 63 6.70 6.88 -14.04
CA LYS A 63 5.86 7.59 -13.05
C LYS A 63 4.70 6.79 -12.47
N ARG A 64 4.29 5.68 -13.09
CA ARG A 64 3.21 4.80 -12.59
C ARG A 64 3.54 4.10 -11.26
N PHE A 65 4.81 4.07 -10.88
CA PHE A 65 5.27 3.54 -9.59
C PHE A 65 5.72 4.63 -8.62
N LYS A 66 5.54 5.91 -8.98
CA LYS A 66 5.87 7.03 -8.11
C LYS A 66 5.20 6.85 -6.74
N PRO A 67 5.95 6.86 -5.63
CA PRO A 67 5.38 6.78 -4.30
C PRO A 67 4.38 7.91 -4.05
N ASP A 68 3.25 7.57 -3.44
CA ASP A 68 2.27 8.56 -2.97
C ASP A 68 2.84 9.41 -1.80
N ALA A 69 2.26 10.58 -1.57
CA ALA A 69 2.68 11.45 -0.47
C ALA A 69 2.44 10.81 0.93
N GLY A 70 1.49 9.87 1.05
CA GLY A 70 1.19 9.18 2.31
C GLY A 70 2.31 8.26 2.81
N TRP A 71 3.35 8.02 2.01
CA TRP A 71 4.54 7.29 2.44
C TRP A 71 5.49 8.12 3.31
N VAL A 72 5.31 9.44 3.40
CA VAL A 72 6.08 10.31 4.30
C VAL A 72 5.45 10.30 5.67
#